data_AF-H3GYD2-F1
#
_entry.id   AF-H3GYD2-F1
#
_cell.length_a   1.000
_cell.length_b   1.000
_cell.length_c   1.000
_cell.angle_alpha   90.00
_cell.angle_beta   90.00
_cell.angle_gamma   90.00
#
_symmetry.space_group_name_H-M   'P 1'
#
loop_
_entity.id
_entity.type
_entity.pdbx_description
1 polymer ?
#
loop_
_entity_poly.entity_id
_entity_poly.type
_entity_poly.pdbx_seq_one_letter_code
_entity_poly.pdbx_strand_id
1 'polypeptide(L)'
;MRDQGKTARTHGGAGSGFLTRPRGMWEADYRFAVAARLNQLDTHSVLKRRRLRAHDQCRQPGCSRAETLAHVLNHCAGTMDAVRGRHDDALKHIERALHASSPGGQDRVELRVNQTVPSLAGPALRPDLQLYNHTKKTVAVVDLAVAFEEQASDDPESSALTRIAAHKRAKYAGVKRHLERQGWKVHLSALVYGSLGAVPAGNHKVLTEHLGLLKRDAKRLDRQLSVACIQSSRRI
;
A
#
# COMPACT_ATOMS: atom_id res chain seq x y z
N MET A 1 21.42 18.96 -0.42
CA MET A 1 21.09 17.80 -1.27
C MET A 1 20.61 16.54 -0.53
N ARG A 2 20.74 16.42 0.81
CA ARG A 2 20.50 15.17 1.58
C ARG A 2 19.08 14.55 1.52
N ASP A 3 18.07 15.24 0.99
CA ASP A 3 16.66 14.75 0.94
C ASP A 3 16.11 14.51 -0.48
N GLN A 4 16.94 14.59 -1.52
CA GLN A 4 16.53 14.25 -2.89
C GLN A 4 16.93 12.80 -3.20
N GLY A 5 16.06 12.07 -3.91
CA GLY A 5 16.34 10.70 -4.37
C GLY A 5 16.05 9.58 -3.36
N LYS A 6 15.54 9.87 -2.16
CA LYS A 6 15.21 8.84 -1.16
C LYS A 6 14.10 7.88 -1.59
N THR A 7 13.24 8.31 -2.52
CA THR A 7 12.21 7.45 -3.09
C THR A 7 12.68 6.76 -4.38
N ALA A 8 13.72 7.27 -5.05
CA ALA A 8 14.17 6.80 -6.37
C ALA A 8 14.42 5.28 -6.41
N ARG A 9 15.04 4.74 -5.35
CA ARG A 9 15.35 3.31 -5.21
C ARG A 9 14.11 2.41 -5.11
N THR A 10 13.00 2.94 -4.63
CA THR A 10 11.75 2.19 -4.48
C THR A 10 10.95 2.09 -5.78
N HIS A 11 11.38 2.82 -6.82
CA HIS A 11 10.63 2.94 -8.07
C HIS A 11 11.25 2.08 -9.18
N GLY A 12 10.50 1.08 -9.61
CA GLY A 12 10.85 0.21 -10.74
C GLY A 12 9.65 -0.64 -11.15
N GLY A 13 9.78 -1.39 -12.25
CA GLY A 13 8.76 -2.34 -12.70
C GLY A 13 7.37 -1.73 -12.83
N ALA A 14 6.37 -2.35 -12.20
CA ALA A 14 4.98 -1.86 -12.23
C ALA A 14 4.83 -0.45 -11.65
N GLY A 15 5.62 -0.10 -10.62
CA GLY A 15 5.58 1.20 -9.97
C GLY A 15 6.12 2.35 -10.82
N SER A 16 6.88 2.07 -11.86
CA SER A 16 7.38 3.09 -12.82
C SER A 16 6.70 3.00 -14.18
N GLY A 17 5.70 2.14 -14.35
CA GLY A 17 5.03 1.92 -15.64
C GLY A 17 4.40 3.18 -16.22
N PHE A 18 3.95 4.11 -15.37
CA PHE A 18 3.33 5.36 -15.84
C PHE A 18 4.32 6.30 -16.55
N LEU A 19 5.63 6.19 -16.31
CA LEU A 19 6.62 7.06 -16.97
C LEU A 19 6.64 6.85 -18.48
N THR A 20 6.43 5.61 -18.94
CA THR A 20 6.41 5.26 -20.36
C THR A 20 4.99 5.04 -20.88
N ARG A 21 4.04 4.73 -20.01
CA ARG A 21 2.64 4.46 -20.35
C ARG A 21 1.70 5.01 -19.27
N PRO A 22 1.43 6.33 -19.24
CA PRO A 22 0.57 6.97 -18.23
C PRO A 22 -0.93 6.70 -18.48
N ARG A 23 -1.30 5.47 -18.85
CA ARG A 23 -2.71 5.11 -19.10
C ARG A 23 -3.52 5.31 -17.84
N GLY A 24 -4.64 6.03 -17.96
CA GLY A 24 -5.53 6.33 -16.85
C GLY A 24 -5.08 7.48 -15.95
N MET A 25 -3.98 8.17 -16.27
CA MET A 25 -3.51 9.36 -15.56
C MET A 25 -3.84 10.63 -16.35
N TRP A 26 -4.24 11.67 -15.63
CA TRP A 26 -4.36 13.02 -16.18
C TRP A 26 -2.98 13.70 -16.17
N GLU A 27 -2.79 14.74 -16.96
CA GLU A 27 -1.52 15.50 -17.01
C GLU A 27 -1.10 16.00 -15.62
N ALA A 28 -2.07 16.44 -14.81
CA ALA A 28 -1.82 16.86 -13.44
C ALA A 28 -1.32 15.72 -12.53
N ASP A 29 -1.84 14.49 -12.72
CA ASP A 29 -1.38 13.30 -11.98
C ASP A 29 0.06 12.97 -12.35
N TYR A 30 0.40 13.06 -13.63
CA TYR A 30 1.74 12.79 -14.13
C TYR A 30 2.75 13.80 -13.58
N ARG A 31 2.44 15.10 -13.69
CA ARG A 31 3.29 16.19 -13.15
C ARG A 31 3.48 16.05 -11.64
N PHE A 32 2.40 15.77 -10.91
CA PHE A 32 2.47 15.50 -9.49
C PHE A 32 3.40 14.33 -9.20
N ALA A 33 3.23 13.19 -9.86
CA ALA A 33 4.04 12.00 -9.62
C ALA A 33 5.54 12.26 -9.81
N VAL A 34 5.92 12.90 -10.92
CA VAL A 34 7.32 13.22 -11.22
C VAL A 34 7.88 14.20 -10.17
N ALA A 35 7.18 15.29 -9.89
CA ALA A 35 7.64 16.29 -8.92
C ALA A 35 7.72 15.71 -7.49
N ALA A 36 6.77 14.88 -7.10
CA ALA A 36 6.71 14.24 -5.79
C ALA A 36 7.90 13.29 -5.58
N ARG A 37 8.20 12.42 -6.56
CA ARG A 37 9.32 11.47 -6.49
C ARG A 37 10.68 12.15 -6.47
N LEU A 38 10.79 13.33 -7.11
CA LEU A 38 11.99 14.16 -7.04
C LEU A 38 12.03 15.06 -5.79
N ASN A 39 11.02 14.97 -4.91
CA ASN A 39 10.86 15.81 -3.73
C ASN A 39 10.92 17.32 -4.07
N GLN A 40 10.19 17.72 -5.12
CA GLN A 40 10.14 19.09 -5.66
C GLN A 40 8.79 19.77 -5.46
N LEU A 41 7.81 19.10 -4.85
CA LEU A 41 6.54 19.72 -4.48
C LEU A 41 6.76 20.77 -3.38
N ASP A 42 6.00 21.85 -3.45
CA ASP A 42 6.13 23.02 -2.57
C ASP A 42 5.51 22.80 -1.18
N THR A 43 5.98 21.74 -0.53
CA THR A 43 5.86 21.57 0.92
C THR A 43 6.69 22.64 1.62
N HIS A 44 6.31 23.08 2.82
CA HIS A 44 7.07 24.09 3.56
C HIS A 44 8.52 23.63 3.83
N SER A 45 8.78 22.33 3.99
CA SER A 45 10.17 21.82 4.08
C SER A 45 10.97 22.07 2.80
N VAL A 46 10.36 21.88 1.63
CA VAL A 46 11.00 22.17 0.33
C VAL A 46 11.19 23.67 0.12
N LEU A 47 10.19 24.49 0.47
CA LEU A 47 10.29 25.95 0.37
C LEU A 47 11.37 26.52 1.28
N LYS A 48 11.48 26.02 2.52
CA LYS A 48 12.57 26.37 3.45
C LYS A 48 13.93 26.00 2.87
N ARG A 49 14.07 24.78 2.34
CA ARG A 49 15.30 24.32 1.66
C ARG A 49 15.68 25.20 0.47
N ARG A 50 14.71 25.71 -0.29
CA ARG A 50 14.91 26.65 -1.41
C ARG A 50 15.10 28.10 -0.95
N ARG A 51 15.08 28.38 0.35
CA ARG A 51 15.15 29.74 0.94
C ARG A 51 14.00 30.66 0.49
N LEU A 52 12.86 30.08 0.12
CA LEU A 52 11.62 30.79 -0.22
C LEU A 52 10.69 30.95 0.98
N ARG A 53 11.02 30.32 2.11
CA ARG A 53 10.31 30.42 3.40
C ARG A 53 11.31 30.25 4.55
N ALA A 54 11.04 30.86 5.71
CA ALA A 54 11.91 30.77 6.89
C ALA A 54 11.70 29.48 7.72
N HIS A 55 10.49 28.91 7.69
CA HIS A 55 10.09 27.76 8.50
C HIS A 55 9.54 26.62 7.63
N ASP A 56 9.51 25.43 8.22
CA ASP A 56 9.05 24.17 7.62
C ASP A 56 7.79 23.62 8.29
N GLN A 57 7.22 24.31 9.28
CA GLN A 57 6.00 23.88 9.99
C GLN A 57 4.82 23.61 9.05
N CYS A 58 4.06 22.57 9.33
CA CYS A 58 2.87 22.16 8.58
C CYS A 58 1.82 23.27 8.48
N ARG A 59 1.22 23.44 7.30
CA ARG A 59 0.14 24.40 7.05
C ARG A 59 -1.20 24.01 7.68
N GLN A 60 -1.34 22.77 8.14
CA GLN A 60 -2.57 22.30 8.78
C GLN A 60 -2.70 22.91 10.18
N PRO A 61 -3.83 23.57 10.50
CA PRO A 61 -4.05 24.15 11.82
C PRO A 61 -3.83 23.15 12.95
N GLY A 62 -3.10 23.56 14.00
CA GLY A 62 -2.80 22.71 15.16
C GLY A 62 -1.72 21.65 14.92
N CYS A 63 -1.13 21.54 13.72
CA CYS A 63 -0.04 20.60 13.46
C CYS A 63 1.33 21.22 13.73
N SER A 64 2.07 20.68 14.71
CA SER A 64 3.41 21.15 15.07
C SER A 64 4.56 20.49 14.31
N ARG A 65 4.27 19.55 13.41
CA ARG A 65 5.31 18.80 12.67
C ARG A 65 5.82 19.61 11.47
N ALA A 66 7.03 19.27 11.00
CA ALA A 66 7.52 19.77 9.73
C ALA A 66 6.68 19.20 8.57
N GLU A 67 6.31 20.07 7.62
CA GLU A 67 5.61 19.75 6.39
C GLU A 67 6.56 19.06 5.41
N THR A 68 6.84 17.78 5.68
CA THR A 68 7.53 16.93 4.73
C THR A 68 6.51 16.21 3.86
N LEU A 69 6.95 15.72 2.69
CA LEU A 69 6.06 14.95 1.82
C LEU A 69 5.56 13.66 2.50
N ALA A 70 6.43 12.97 3.25
CA ALA A 70 6.06 11.82 4.07
C ALA A 70 4.99 12.18 5.10
N HIS A 71 5.14 13.32 5.77
CA HIS A 71 4.17 13.80 6.75
C HIS A 71 2.80 14.07 6.12
N VAL A 72 2.75 14.94 5.10
CA VAL A 72 1.48 15.36 4.48
C VAL A 72 0.76 14.18 3.84
N LEU A 73 1.49 13.30 3.16
CA LEU A 73 0.87 12.19 2.44
C LEU A 73 0.46 11.01 3.32
N ASN A 74 0.99 10.84 4.55
CA ASN A 74 0.77 9.61 5.33
C ASN A 74 0.53 9.81 6.82
N HIS A 75 0.84 10.95 7.41
CA HIS A 75 0.89 11.10 8.88
C HIS A 75 0.25 12.38 9.42
N CYS A 76 -0.20 13.30 8.56
CA CYS A 76 -0.78 14.55 9.01
C CYS A 76 -2.24 14.34 9.42
N ALA A 77 -2.58 14.70 10.66
CA ALA A 77 -3.94 14.61 11.18
C ALA A 77 -4.97 15.30 10.26
N GLY A 78 -4.63 16.48 9.74
CA GLY A 78 -5.50 17.26 8.83
C GLY A 78 -5.71 16.63 7.45
N THR A 79 -4.93 15.61 7.07
CA THR A 79 -5.10 14.89 5.79
C THR A 79 -5.51 13.44 5.98
N MET A 80 -5.74 12.98 7.22
CA MET A 80 -5.96 11.57 7.52
C MET A 80 -7.18 10.96 6.83
N ASP A 81 -8.23 11.75 6.60
CA ASP A 81 -9.42 11.24 5.89
C ASP A 81 -9.10 10.93 4.43
N ALA A 82 -8.27 11.75 3.76
CA ALA A 82 -7.78 11.46 2.42
C ALA A 82 -6.79 10.27 2.41
N VAL A 83 -5.95 10.15 3.45
CA VAL A 83 -5.04 8.99 3.62
C VAL A 83 -5.83 7.69 3.76
N ARG A 84 -6.90 7.69 4.57
CA ARG A 84 -7.83 6.55 4.71
C ARG A 84 -8.57 6.27 3.41
N GLY A 85 -9.09 7.32 2.75
CA GLY A 85 -9.75 7.18 1.44
C GLY A 85 -8.86 6.51 0.39
N ARG A 86 -7.57 6.87 0.33
CA ARG A 86 -6.59 6.20 -0.55
C ARG A 86 -6.43 4.72 -0.23
N HIS A 87 -6.36 4.37 1.05
CA HIS A 87 -6.29 2.98 1.50
C HIS A 87 -7.55 2.20 1.07
N ASP A 88 -8.73 2.75 1.37
CA ASP A 88 -10.00 2.09 1.11
C ASP A 88 -10.26 1.92 -0.39
N ASP A 89 -9.88 2.90 -1.21
CA ASP A 89 -9.96 2.81 -2.67
C ASP A 89 -9.03 1.73 -3.22
N ALA A 90 -7.80 1.61 -2.69
CA ALA A 90 -6.88 0.54 -3.07
C ALA A 90 -7.44 -0.84 -2.67
N LEU A 91 -8.02 -0.96 -1.46
CA LEU A 91 -8.65 -2.18 -0.99
C LEU A 91 -9.83 -2.60 -1.89
N LYS A 92 -10.71 -1.66 -2.27
CA LYS A 92 -11.83 -1.89 -3.19
C LYS A 92 -11.36 -2.38 -4.57
N HIS A 93 -10.24 -1.88 -5.09
CA HIS A 93 -9.68 -2.37 -6.35
C HIS A 93 -9.23 -3.84 -6.24
N ILE A 94 -8.58 -4.20 -5.13
CA ILE A 94 -8.16 -5.58 -4.87
C ILE A 94 -9.39 -6.49 -4.73
N GLU A 95 -10.37 -6.08 -3.92
CA GLU A 95 -11.63 -6.80 -3.73
C GLU A 95 -12.34 -7.08 -5.07
N ARG A 96 -12.52 -6.05 -5.91
CA ARG A 96 -13.12 -6.21 -7.25
C ARG A 96 -12.33 -7.19 -8.12
N ALA A 97 -10.99 -7.12 -8.08
CA ALA A 97 -10.15 -8.02 -8.86
C ALA A 97 -10.29 -9.48 -8.38
N LEU A 98 -10.39 -9.71 -7.07
CA LEU A 98 -10.61 -11.05 -6.50
C LEU A 98 -11.98 -11.60 -6.88
N HIS A 99 -13.04 -10.81 -6.79
CA HIS A 99 -14.39 -11.23 -7.22
C HIS A 99 -14.45 -11.54 -8.72
N ALA A 100 -13.84 -10.69 -9.56
CA ALA A 100 -13.77 -10.90 -11.01
C ALA A 100 -12.91 -12.10 -11.39
N SER A 101 -11.98 -12.51 -10.52
CA SER A 101 -11.07 -13.63 -10.74
C SER A 101 -11.63 -14.94 -10.18
N SER A 102 -12.96 -15.07 -10.08
CA SER A 102 -13.61 -16.33 -9.74
C SER A 102 -12.95 -17.46 -10.52
N PRO A 103 -12.29 -18.42 -9.85
CA PRO A 103 -11.71 -19.54 -10.56
C PRO A 103 -12.86 -20.21 -11.30
N GLY A 104 -12.73 -20.39 -12.61
CA GLY A 104 -13.74 -21.06 -13.44
C GLY A 104 -13.91 -22.56 -13.11
N GLY A 105 -13.67 -22.98 -11.87
CA GLY A 105 -13.73 -24.36 -11.42
C GLY A 105 -13.86 -24.50 -9.90
N GLN A 106 -14.71 -25.46 -9.51
CA GLN A 106 -14.84 -26.32 -8.31
C GLN A 106 -14.43 -25.85 -6.89
N ASP A 107 -13.47 -24.93 -6.71
CA ASP A 107 -13.03 -24.52 -5.38
C ASP A 107 -14.08 -23.62 -4.71
N ARG A 108 -14.51 -24.01 -3.50
CA ARG A 108 -15.41 -23.18 -2.69
C ARG A 108 -14.61 -22.10 -1.98
N VAL A 109 -14.62 -20.89 -2.52
CA VAL A 109 -13.87 -19.73 -2.01
C VAL A 109 -14.80 -18.73 -1.33
N GLU A 110 -14.38 -18.20 -0.18
CA GLU A 110 -15.06 -17.13 0.56
C GLU A 110 -14.08 -15.99 0.80
N LEU A 111 -14.45 -14.78 0.35
CA LEU A 111 -13.72 -13.55 0.62
C LEU A 111 -14.42 -12.77 1.74
N ARG A 112 -13.67 -12.39 2.77
CA ARG A 112 -14.12 -11.49 3.84
C ARG A 112 -13.22 -10.26 3.86
N VAL A 113 -13.83 -9.08 3.91
CA VAL A 113 -13.13 -7.79 3.85
C VAL A 113 -13.42 -6.98 5.12
N ASN A 114 -12.40 -6.50 5.81
CA ASN A 114 -12.52 -5.70 7.04
C ASN A 114 -13.34 -6.36 8.17
N GLN A 115 -13.37 -7.70 8.23
CA GLN A 115 -14.12 -8.45 9.23
C GLN A 115 -13.21 -9.00 10.32
N THR A 116 -13.77 -9.21 11.52
CA THR A 116 -13.06 -9.96 12.57
C THR A 116 -12.93 -11.43 12.19
N VAL A 117 -11.88 -12.08 12.68
CA VAL A 117 -11.71 -13.53 12.53
C VAL A 117 -12.65 -14.25 13.51
N PRO A 118 -13.55 -15.14 13.04
CA PRO A 118 -14.50 -15.82 13.91
C PRO A 118 -13.85 -16.57 15.07
N SER A 119 -14.47 -16.46 16.24
CA SER A 119 -14.09 -17.17 17.46
C SER A 119 -12.68 -16.90 17.98
N LEU A 120 -12.00 -15.86 17.50
CA LEU A 120 -10.72 -15.43 18.05
C LEU A 120 -10.97 -14.62 19.33
N ALA A 121 -10.52 -15.14 20.47
CA ALA A 121 -10.54 -14.41 21.74
C ALA A 121 -9.50 -13.27 21.74
N GLY A 122 -9.84 -12.13 22.33
CA GLY A 122 -8.95 -10.97 22.45
C GLY A 122 -9.38 -9.77 21.59
N PRO A 123 -8.45 -8.85 21.24
CA PRO A 123 -8.78 -7.67 20.47
C PRO A 123 -9.47 -8.04 19.15
N ALA A 124 -10.51 -7.29 18.79
CA ALA A 124 -11.25 -7.45 17.54
C ALA A 124 -10.39 -7.06 16.32
N LEU A 125 -9.34 -7.85 16.04
CA LEU A 125 -8.48 -7.70 14.89
C LEU A 125 -9.29 -7.93 13.62
N ARG A 126 -9.24 -6.95 12.71
CA ARG A 126 -9.93 -6.95 11.42
C ARG A 126 -8.87 -6.88 10.31
N PRO A 127 -8.38 -8.02 9.81
CA PRO A 127 -7.56 -8.02 8.61
C PRO A 127 -8.32 -7.40 7.44
N ASP A 128 -7.61 -6.68 6.58
CA ASP A 128 -8.23 -6.06 5.40
C ASP A 128 -8.83 -7.12 4.46
N LEU A 129 -8.14 -8.26 4.28
CA LEU A 129 -8.60 -9.38 3.44
C LEU A 129 -8.41 -10.73 4.16
N GLN A 130 -9.43 -11.58 4.07
CA GLN A 130 -9.37 -12.99 4.42
C GLN A 130 -9.95 -13.79 3.26
N LEU A 131 -9.12 -14.60 2.60
CA LEU A 131 -9.54 -15.47 1.51
C LEU A 131 -9.49 -16.92 1.95
N TYR A 132 -10.65 -17.50 2.23
CA TYR A 132 -10.80 -18.90 2.59
C TYR A 132 -11.01 -19.74 1.33
N ASN A 133 -10.20 -20.77 1.16
CA ASN A 133 -10.44 -21.84 0.20
C ASN A 133 -10.84 -23.10 0.99
N HIS A 134 -12.14 -23.38 1.02
CA HIS A 134 -12.72 -24.47 1.80
C HIS A 134 -12.36 -25.84 1.21
N THR A 135 -12.18 -25.93 -0.12
CA THR A 135 -11.79 -27.17 -0.79
C THR A 135 -10.36 -27.59 -0.41
N LYS A 136 -9.42 -26.64 -0.42
CA LYS A 136 -8.00 -26.89 -0.08
C LYS A 136 -7.68 -26.73 1.40
N LYS A 137 -8.66 -26.33 2.22
CA LYS A 137 -8.51 -26.00 3.64
C LYS A 137 -7.37 -25.00 3.90
N THR A 138 -7.27 -23.99 3.04
CA THR A 138 -6.28 -22.91 3.17
C THR A 138 -6.97 -21.57 3.44
N VAL A 139 -6.29 -20.67 4.15
CA VAL A 139 -6.75 -19.29 4.34
C VAL A 139 -5.59 -18.32 4.16
N ALA A 140 -5.79 -17.31 3.32
CA ALA A 140 -4.87 -16.18 3.21
C ALA A 140 -5.41 -15.01 4.04
N VAL A 141 -4.63 -14.57 5.02
CA VAL A 141 -4.90 -13.37 5.82
C VAL A 141 -3.92 -12.29 5.37
N VAL A 142 -4.45 -11.24 4.76
CA VAL A 142 -3.66 -10.19 4.10
C VAL A 142 -4.10 -8.84 4.61
N ASP A 143 -3.15 -8.04 5.08
CA ASP A 143 -3.38 -6.64 5.44
C ASP A 143 -2.74 -5.73 4.38
N LEU A 144 -3.48 -4.73 3.95
CA LEU A 144 -3.05 -3.69 3.04
C LEU A 144 -2.35 -2.57 3.82
N ALA A 145 -1.35 -1.97 3.19
CA ALA A 145 -0.81 -0.69 3.61
C ALA A 145 -0.49 0.16 2.39
N VAL A 146 -0.82 1.45 2.47
CA VAL A 146 -0.28 2.46 1.57
C VAL A 146 0.61 3.37 2.41
N ALA A 147 1.89 3.43 2.07
CA ALA A 147 2.89 4.08 2.90
C ALA A 147 3.82 4.99 2.08
N PHE A 148 4.54 5.88 2.75
CA PHE A 148 5.56 6.66 2.07
C PHE A 148 6.74 5.75 1.68
N GLU A 149 7.07 5.73 0.38
CA GLU A 149 8.14 4.89 -0.15
C GLU A 149 9.52 5.54 -0.01
N GLU A 150 10.14 5.33 1.15
CA GLU A 150 11.52 5.74 1.42
C GLU A 150 12.45 4.53 1.51
N GLN A 151 13.63 4.64 0.91
CA GLN A 151 14.68 3.63 1.03
C GLN A 151 16.05 4.33 1.17
N ALA A 152 16.65 4.14 2.34
CA ALA A 152 17.86 4.86 2.74
C ALA A 152 19.13 4.37 2.03
N SER A 153 19.18 3.08 1.63
CA SER A 153 20.33 2.45 1.00
C SER A 153 19.91 1.35 0.02
N ASP A 154 20.84 0.71 -0.68
CA ASP A 154 20.50 -0.38 -1.61
C ASP A 154 20.09 -1.68 -0.89
N ASP A 155 20.29 -1.76 0.44
CA ASP A 155 19.76 -2.84 1.27
C ASP A 155 18.21 -2.84 1.26
N PRO A 156 17.55 -3.94 0.83
CA PRO A 156 16.10 -4.08 0.86
C PRO A 156 15.48 -3.91 2.25
N GLU A 157 16.21 -4.20 3.32
CA GLU A 157 15.72 -4.02 4.70
C GLU A 157 15.66 -2.54 5.11
N SER A 158 16.39 -1.66 4.40
CA SER A 158 16.28 -0.21 4.56
C SER A 158 15.01 0.39 3.95
N SER A 159 14.22 -0.41 3.23
CA SER A 159 12.94 0.00 2.66
C SER A 159 11.85 0.13 3.73
N ALA A 160 11.20 1.31 3.78
CA ALA A 160 10.02 1.52 4.61
C ALA A 160 8.90 0.52 4.30
N LEU A 161 8.74 0.13 3.04
CA LEU A 161 7.68 -0.77 2.61
C LEU A 161 7.92 -2.20 3.14
N THR A 162 9.17 -2.68 3.11
CA THR A 162 9.57 -3.99 3.67
C THR A 162 9.27 -4.06 5.17
N ARG A 163 9.68 -3.02 5.93
CA ARG A 163 9.44 -2.94 7.38
C ARG A 163 7.96 -2.93 7.73
N ILE A 164 7.15 -2.19 6.97
CA ILE A 164 5.69 -2.16 7.16
C ILE A 164 5.07 -3.53 6.89
N ALA A 165 5.49 -4.22 5.82
CA ALA A 165 5.03 -5.57 5.54
C ALA A 165 5.40 -6.56 6.66
N ALA A 166 6.59 -6.45 7.24
CA ALA A 166 7.00 -7.27 8.39
C ALA A 166 6.17 -6.98 9.65
N HIS A 167 5.96 -5.70 9.98
CA HIS A 167 5.15 -5.29 11.12
C HIS A 167 3.69 -5.76 11.00
N LYS A 168 3.10 -5.63 9.80
CA LYS A 168 1.73 -6.10 9.51
C LYS A 168 1.62 -7.62 9.67
N ARG A 169 2.61 -8.40 9.21
CA ARG A 169 2.67 -9.85 9.49
C ARG A 169 2.78 -10.16 10.98
N ALA A 170 3.61 -9.44 11.73
CA ALA A 170 3.74 -9.65 13.17
C ALA A 170 2.41 -9.40 13.91
N LYS A 171 1.68 -8.33 13.56
CA LYS A 171 0.37 -7.95 14.13
C LYS A 171 -0.65 -9.11 14.13
N TYR A 172 -0.66 -9.93 13.08
CA TYR A 172 -1.64 -11.01 12.91
C TYR A 172 -1.08 -12.41 13.22
N ALA A 173 0.08 -12.51 13.87
CA ALA A 173 0.62 -13.81 14.28
C ALA A 173 -0.36 -14.59 15.19
N GLY A 174 -1.14 -13.89 16.02
CA GLY A 174 -2.21 -14.50 16.82
C GLY A 174 -3.35 -15.08 16.00
N VAL A 175 -3.78 -14.38 14.94
CA VAL A 175 -4.79 -14.87 13.97
C VAL A 175 -4.29 -16.16 13.30
N LYS A 176 -3.03 -16.19 12.88
CA LYS A 176 -2.42 -17.37 12.27
C LYS A 176 -2.52 -18.59 13.18
N ARG A 177 -2.02 -18.47 14.42
CA ARG A 177 -2.08 -19.57 15.40
C ARG A 177 -3.52 -20.04 15.67
N HIS A 178 -4.47 -19.11 15.72
CA HIS A 178 -5.87 -19.43 15.93
C HIS A 178 -6.46 -20.27 14.80
N LEU A 179 -6.28 -19.83 13.55
CA LEU A 179 -6.79 -20.54 12.38
C LEU A 179 -6.07 -21.88 12.15
N GLU A 180 -4.77 -21.97 12.44
CA GLU A 180 -4.02 -23.24 12.38
C GLU A 180 -4.55 -24.28 13.38
N ARG A 181 -4.94 -23.87 14.59
CA ARG A 181 -5.61 -24.77 15.56
C ARG A 181 -6.96 -25.28 15.09
N GLN A 182 -7.63 -24.55 14.18
CA GLN A 182 -8.87 -24.98 13.53
C GLN A 182 -8.59 -25.86 12.29
N GLY A 183 -7.32 -26.20 12.03
CA GLY A 183 -6.89 -27.09 10.96
C GLY A 183 -6.73 -26.41 9.61
N TRP A 184 -6.71 -25.08 9.55
CA TRP A 184 -6.41 -24.34 8.31
C TRP A 184 -4.91 -24.28 8.05
N LYS A 185 -4.51 -24.41 6.79
CA LYS A 185 -3.18 -23.94 6.35
C LYS A 185 -3.23 -22.43 6.12
N VAL A 186 -2.49 -21.67 6.92
CA VAL A 186 -2.60 -20.20 6.93
C VAL A 186 -1.43 -19.53 6.21
N HIS A 187 -1.75 -18.69 5.24
CA HIS A 187 -0.82 -17.75 4.61
C HIS A 187 -1.00 -16.38 5.25
N LEU A 188 0.00 -15.92 6.01
CA LEU A 188 -0.01 -14.58 6.59
C LEU A 188 0.86 -13.63 5.77
N SER A 189 0.27 -12.58 5.23
CA SER A 189 0.94 -11.69 4.27
C SER A 189 0.50 -10.24 4.40
N ALA A 190 1.22 -9.36 3.72
CA ALA A 190 0.84 -7.96 3.58
C ALA A 190 0.98 -7.55 2.12
N LEU A 191 0.05 -6.74 1.64
CA LEU A 191 0.19 -6.00 0.39
C LEU A 191 0.59 -4.58 0.76
N VAL A 192 1.70 -4.09 0.22
CA VAL A 192 2.18 -2.74 0.52
C VAL A 192 2.35 -1.96 -0.77
N TYR A 193 1.78 -0.77 -0.86
CA TYR A 193 1.95 0.14 -1.99
C TYR A 193 2.55 1.46 -1.51
N GLY A 194 3.32 2.10 -2.37
CA GLY A 194 3.82 3.45 -2.13
C GLY A 194 2.75 4.50 -2.39
N SER A 195 2.67 5.54 -1.56
CA SER A 195 1.81 6.71 -1.78
C SER A 195 2.09 7.43 -3.12
N LEU A 196 3.29 7.30 -3.67
CA LEU A 196 3.76 7.79 -4.96
C LEU A 196 3.85 6.67 -6.01
N GLY A 197 3.22 5.52 -5.75
CA GLY A 197 3.02 4.44 -6.71
C GLY A 197 4.06 3.32 -6.72
N ALA A 198 4.97 3.21 -5.76
CA ALA A 198 5.88 2.07 -5.66
C ALA A 198 5.11 0.75 -5.49
N VAL A 199 5.62 -0.30 -6.12
CA VAL A 199 5.08 -1.66 -6.05
C VAL A 199 6.22 -2.61 -5.68
N PRO A 200 6.31 -3.04 -4.40
CA PRO A 200 7.26 -4.06 -3.98
C PRO A 200 7.05 -5.38 -4.73
N ALA A 201 8.15 -6.04 -5.12
CA ALA A 201 8.10 -7.33 -5.82
C ALA A 201 7.35 -8.41 -5.02
N GLY A 202 7.38 -8.34 -3.69
CA GLY A 202 6.66 -9.24 -2.80
C GLY A 202 5.14 -9.25 -3.01
N ASN A 203 4.54 -8.14 -3.46
CA ASN A 203 3.10 -8.09 -3.74
C ASN A 203 2.69 -9.10 -4.81
N HIS A 204 3.52 -9.27 -5.85
CA HIS A 204 3.20 -10.19 -6.95
C HIS A 204 3.01 -11.62 -6.43
N LYS A 205 3.91 -12.07 -5.53
CA LYS A 205 3.82 -13.38 -4.88
C LYS A 205 2.53 -13.53 -4.07
N VAL A 206 2.18 -12.51 -3.28
CA VAL A 206 0.96 -12.54 -2.46
C VAL A 206 -0.30 -12.61 -3.34
N LEU A 207 -0.37 -11.77 -4.37
CA LEU A 207 -1.49 -11.74 -5.32
C LEU A 207 -1.67 -13.08 -6.05
N THR A 208 -0.58 -13.73 -6.48
CA THR A 208 -0.67 -14.98 -7.25
C THR A 208 -0.76 -16.23 -6.40
N GLU A 209 0.11 -16.38 -5.40
CA GLU A 209 0.25 -17.64 -4.65
C GLU A 209 -0.70 -17.72 -3.45
N HIS A 210 -1.02 -16.59 -2.82
CA HIS A 210 -1.88 -16.58 -1.63
C HIS A 210 -3.32 -16.19 -1.97
N LEU A 211 -3.49 -15.23 -2.88
CA LEU A 211 -4.80 -14.75 -3.30
C LEU A 211 -5.30 -15.37 -4.61
N GLY A 212 -4.49 -16.22 -5.25
CA GLY A 212 -4.93 -17.05 -6.37
C GLY A 212 -5.17 -16.31 -7.69
N LEU A 213 -4.74 -15.05 -7.82
CA LEU A 213 -4.88 -14.32 -9.08
C LEU A 213 -3.99 -14.92 -10.17
N LEU A 214 -4.50 -14.95 -11.40
CA LEU A 214 -3.64 -15.26 -12.55
C LEU A 214 -2.53 -14.21 -12.67
N LYS A 215 -1.33 -14.65 -13.07
CA LYS A 215 -0.15 -13.77 -13.21
C LYS A 215 -0.43 -12.52 -14.05
N ARG A 216 -1.26 -12.63 -15.10
CA ARG A 216 -1.66 -11.51 -15.96
C ARG A 216 -2.52 -10.48 -15.21
N ASP A 217 -3.44 -10.96 -14.38
CA ASP A 217 -4.41 -10.15 -13.66
C ASP A 217 -3.74 -9.48 -12.45
N ALA A 218 -2.85 -10.19 -11.77
CA ALA A 218 -1.97 -9.63 -10.73
C ALA A 218 -1.09 -8.49 -11.27
N LYS A 219 -0.42 -8.68 -12.42
CA LYS A 219 0.39 -7.62 -13.05
C LYS A 219 -0.45 -6.40 -13.47
N ARG A 220 -1.68 -6.63 -13.93
CA ARG A 220 -2.61 -5.55 -14.30
C ARG A 220 -3.04 -4.78 -13.06
N LEU A 221 -3.43 -5.49 -11.99
CA LEU A 221 -3.85 -4.92 -10.72
C LEU A 221 -2.73 -4.09 -10.08
N ASP A 222 -1.50 -4.58 -10.05
CA ASP A 222 -0.35 -3.82 -9.51
C ASP A 222 -0.13 -2.48 -10.22
N ARG A 223 -0.28 -2.45 -11.55
CA ARG A 223 -0.18 -1.21 -12.33
C ARG A 223 -1.34 -0.25 -12.04
N GLN A 224 -2.56 -0.79 -11.93
CA GLN A 224 -3.74 0.00 -11.59
C GLN A 224 -3.63 0.61 -10.19
N LEU A 225 -3.17 -0.17 -9.20
CA LEU A 225 -2.99 0.29 -7.82
C LEU A 225 -1.87 1.31 -7.69
N SER A 226 -0.77 1.15 -8.43
CA SER A 226 0.30 2.14 -8.52
C SER A 226 -0.24 3.51 -8.97
N VAL A 227 -1.00 3.53 -10.06
CA VAL A 227 -1.63 4.74 -10.60
C VAL A 227 -2.67 5.30 -9.63
N ALA A 228 -3.56 4.46 -9.09
CA ALA A 228 -4.59 4.89 -8.14
C ALA A 228 -3.99 5.54 -6.89
N CYS A 229 -2.89 4.99 -6.35
CA CYS A 229 -2.19 5.57 -5.20
C CYS A 229 -1.66 6.98 -5.52
N ILE A 230 -1.07 7.18 -6.70
CA ILE A 230 -0.61 8.49 -7.16
C ILE A 230 -1.77 9.49 -7.26
N GLN A 231 -2.86 9.08 -7.90
CA GLN A 231 -4.03 9.93 -8.12
C GLN A 231 -4.69 10.37 -6.82
N SER A 232 -4.84 9.44 -5.87
CA SER A 232 -5.37 9.76 -4.56
C SER A 232 -4.42 10.64 -3.75
N SER A 233 -3.10 10.43 -3.85
CA SER A 233 -2.10 11.27 -3.19
C SER A 233 -2.04 12.69 -3.74
N ARG A 234 -2.34 12.92 -5.03
CA ARG A 234 -2.40 14.28 -5.61
C ARG A 234 -3.52 15.12 -4.98
N ARG A 235 -4.58 14.48 -4.49
CA ARG A 235 -5.74 15.16 -3.90
C ARG A 235 -5.50 15.62 -2.45
N ILE A 236 -4.30 15.34 -1.90
CA ILE A 236 -3.83 15.78 -0.59
C ILE A 236 -2.98 17.03 -0.74
#